data_AF-A0A9E0UEH7-F1
#
_entry.id   AF-A0A9E0UEH7-F1
#
_cell.length_a   1.000
_cell.length_b   1.000
_cell.length_c   1.000
_cell.angle_alpha   90.00
_cell.angle_beta   90.00
_cell.angle_gamma   90.00
#
_symmetry.space_group_name_H-M   'P 1'
#
loop_
_entity.id
_entity.type
_entity.pdbx_description
1 polymer ?
#
loop_
_entity_poly.entity_id
_entity_poly.type
_entity_poly.pdbx_seq_one_letter_code
_entity_poly.pdbx_strand_id
1 'polypeptide(L)'
;MNPDLTENESSGEPGWETPLTLTTTPSLLIHALMGTAGAVHTGWTSCVDETLVLSNLVAVDDEAGNYVRLAEQEFVEDGTPDTVWHDWTLEVRIGPVLTTGHWQFETNAHPSEWEWNAREARRAFERACVLIGRRVRPALAVEEPMPAEPVPRASRH
;
A
#
# COMPACT_ATOMS: atom_id res chain seq x y z
N MET A 1 36.27 12.23 -54.37
CA MET A 1 37.51 12.48 -53.61
C MET A 1 37.11 13.43 -52.49
N ASN A 2 37.21 12.92 -51.26
CA ASN A 2 36.78 13.46 -49.94
C ASN A 2 37.45 14.78 -49.55
N PRO A 3 36.94 15.53 -48.54
CA PRO A 3 36.69 15.12 -47.13
C PRO A 3 35.18 15.02 -46.84
N ASP A 4 34.58 14.12 -46.06
CA ASP A 4 34.86 13.50 -44.76
C ASP A 4 35.40 14.43 -43.65
N LEU A 5 34.80 14.29 -42.47
CA LEU A 5 35.11 14.93 -41.18
C LEU A 5 34.44 16.28 -40.90
N THR A 6 33.33 16.26 -40.16
CA THR A 6 33.35 16.55 -38.70
C THR A 6 31.94 16.42 -38.12
N GLU A 7 31.76 15.39 -37.30
CA GLU A 7 31.09 15.45 -36.00
C GLU A 7 30.00 16.53 -35.84
N ASN A 8 28.75 16.11 -36.01
CA ASN A 8 27.69 16.69 -35.18
C ASN A 8 27.21 15.61 -34.20
N GLU A 9 28.17 14.96 -33.53
CA GLU A 9 27.90 14.32 -32.26
C GLU A 9 27.67 15.43 -31.22
N SER A 10 26.54 15.30 -30.50
CA SER A 10 26.35 15.77 -29.14
C SER A 10 26.21 17.30 -28.92
N SER A 11 25.00 17.79 -29.17
CA SER A 11 24.37 18.80 -28.29
C SER A 11 22.96 18.30 -27.92
N GLY A 12 22.82 17.28 -27.07
CA GLY A 12 23.27 17.26 -25.69
C GLY A 12 22.15 17.67 -24.72
N GLU A 13 20.95 18.02 -25.22
CA GLU A 13 19.79 18.28 -24.37
C GLU A 13 18.93 17.02 -24.20
N PRO A 14 18.47 16.70 -22.97
CA PRO A 14 17.61 15.55 -22.73
C PRO A 14 16.25 15.76 -23.42
N GLY A 15 15.81 14.77 -24.20
CA GLY A 15 14.45 14.69 -24.72
C GLY A 15 13.48 14.10 -23.71
N TRP A 16 12.18 14.05 -24.05
CA TRP A 16 11.12 13.49 -23.19
C TRP A 16 11.36 12.03 -22.77
N GLU A 17 12.07 11.28 -23.61
CA GLU A 17 12.38 9.86 -23.41
C GLU A 17 13.78 9.63 -22.85
N THR A 18 14.51 10.69 -22.47
CA THR A 18 15.85 10.52 -21.91
C THR A 18 15.76 9.79 -20.57
N PRO A 19 16.43 8.62 -20.42
CA PRO A 19 16.31 7.82 -19.21
C PRO A 19 16.94 8.56 -18.02
N LEU A 20 16.24 8.54 -16.89
CA LEU A 20 16.71 9.08 -15.63
C LEU A 20 17.07 7.95 -14.67
N THR A 21 18.21 8.10 -13.99
CA THR A 21 18.59 7.23 -12.88
C THR A 21 18.36 7.99 -11.58
N LEU A 22 17.50 7.45 -10.72
CA LEU A 22 17.23 8.01 -9.40
C LEU A 22 17.71 7.04 -8.32
N THR A 23 18.53 7.54 -7.40
CA THR A 23 18.79 6.82 -6.14
C THR A 23 17.61 7.05 -5.21
N THR A 24 16.92 5.97 -4.84
CA THR A 24 15.80 6.04 -3.90
C THR A 24 16.25 5.59 -2.51
N THR A 25 15.58 6.11 -1.48
CA THR A 25 15.78 5.68 -0.10
C THR A 25 14.41 5.46 0.55
N PRO A 26 14.31 4.63 1.60
CA PRO A 26 13.06 4.50 2.35
C PRO A 26 12.54 5.84 2.88
N SER A 27 13.43 6.74 3.32
CA SER A 27 13.05 8.08 3.78
C SER A 27 12.31 8.88 2.70
N LEU A 28 12.77 8.81 1.44
CA LEU A 28 12.10 9.45 0.32
C LEU A 28 10.71 8.83 0.07
N LEU A 29 10.59 7.50 0.15
CA LEU A 29 9.29 6.82 0.00
C LEU A 29 8.32 7.20 1.12
N ILE A 30 8.78 7.19 2.37
CA ILE A 30 7.99 7.59 3.55
C ILE A 30 7.47 9.01 3.36
N HIS A 31 8.34 9.96 3.00
CA HIS A 31 7.94 11.35 2.85
C HIS A 31 6.99 11.57 1.65
N ALA A 32 7.19 10.85 0.55
CA ALA A 32 6.38 11.01 -0.65
C ALA A 32 5.00 10.32 -0.57
N LEU A 33 4.93 9.18 0.13
CA LEU A 33 3.74 8.32 0.13
C LEU A 33 3.01 8.29 1.47
N MET A 34 3.73 8.36 2.58
CA MET A 34 3.23 8.04 3.93
C MET A 34 3.22 9.26 4.87
N GLY A 35 3.28 10.48 4.33
CA GLY A 35 3.37 11.72 5.13
C GLY A 35 2.18 11.98 6.07
N THR A 36 1.06 11.27 5.89
CA THR A 36 -0.13 11.34 6.76
C THR A 36 -0.33 10.09 7.62
N ALA A 37 0.56 9.10 7.52
CA ALA A 37 0.51 7.91 8.36
C ALA A 37 0.82 8.26 9.82
N GLY A 38 0.14 7.61 10.76
CA GLY A 38 0.39 7.78 12.20
C GLY A 38 1.70 7.14 12.66
N ALA A 39 2.10 6.05 12.00
CA ALA A 39 3.38 5.39 12.22
C ALA A 39 3.98 4.93 10.89
N VAL A 40 5.32 4.97 10.81
CA VAL A 40 6.07 4.51 9.64
C VAL A 40 7.33 3.80 10.10
N HIS A 41 7.68 2.71 9.43
CA HIS A 41 8.93 2.01 9.70
C HIS A 41 9.42 1.25 8.47
N THR A 42 10.60 0.67 8.59
CA THR A 42 11.19 -0.20 7.57
C THR A 42 11.45 -1.58 8.15
N GLY A 43 11.49 -2.59 7.30
CA GLY A 43 11.79 -3.97 7.69
C GLY A 43 12.29 -4.81 6.52
N TRP A 44 12.57 -6.07 6.80
CA TRP A 44 12.90 -7.07 5.78
C TRP A 44 11.70 -7.97 5.45
N THR A 45 10.76 -8.06 6.39
CA THR A 45 9.55 -8.90 6.36
C THR A 45 8.34 -8.09 6.74
N SER A 46 7.16 -8.55 6.31
CA SER A 46 5.87 -7.98 6.70
C SER A 46 5.68 -8.06 8.21
N CYS A 47 5.04 -7.03 8.78
CA CYS A 47 4.56 -7.02 10.16
C CYS A 47 3.06 -7.31 10.27
N VAL A 48 2.38 -7.55 9.15
CA VAL A 48 0.95 -7.87 9.09
C VAL A 48 0.75 -9.32 9.48
N ASP A 49 -0.14 -9.58 10.44
CA ASP A 49 -0.59 -10.92 10.77
C ASP A 49 -1.79 -11.28 9.88
N GLU A 50 -1.59 -12.25 8.97
CA GLU A 50 -2.62 -12.68 8.02
C GLU A 50 -3.91 -13.18 8.67
N THR A 51 -3.87 -13.58 9.94
CA THR A 51 -5.07 -14.04 10.67
C THR A 51 -5.97 -12.89 11.13
N LEU A 52 -5.47 -11.65 11.10
CA LEU A 52 -6.15 -10.43 11.55
C LEU A 52 -6.61 -9.54 10.39
N VAL A 53 -6.30 -9.94 9.15
CA VAL A 53 -6.60 -9.16 7.93
C VAL A 53 -8.07 -9.30 7.57
N LEU A 54 -8.75 -8.16 7.47
CA LEU A 54 -10.13 -8.03 7.01
C LEU A 54 -10.20 -7.90 5.49
N SER A 55 -9.33 -7.08 4.91
CA SER A 55 -9.26 -6.85 3.47
C SER A 55 -7.81 -6.70 2.99
N ASN A 56 -7.55 -7.11 1.76
CA ASN A 56 -6.18 -7.16 1.24
C ASN A 56 -6.16 -6.81 -0.25
N LEU A 57 -5.48 -5.73 -0.59
CA LEU A 57 -5.21 -5.31 -1.97
C LEU A 57 -3.71 -5.43 -2.24
N VAL A 58 -3.34 -6.15 -3.29
CA VAL A 58 -1.93 -6.38 -3.64
C VAL A 58 -1.72 -6.07 -5.12
N ALA A 59 -0.69 -5.28 -5.39
CA ALA A 59 -0.12 -5.07 -6.71
C ALA A 59 1.31 -5.61 -6.70
N VAL A 60 1.62 -6.54 -7.62
CA VAL A 60 2.93 -7.21 -7.72
C VAL A 60 3.55 -6.86 -9.07
N ASP A 61 4.87 -6.72 -9.13
CA ASP A 61 5.58 -6.75 -10.40
C ASP A 61 5.87 -8.18 -10.87
N ASP A 62 5.92 -8.40 -12.18
CA ASP A 62 5.98 -9.76 -12.72
C ASP A 62 7.39 -10.39 -12.66
N GLU A 63 8.43 -9.60 -12.34
CA GLU A 63 9.83 -10.00 -12.53
C GLU A 63 10.74 -9.87 -11.30
N ALA A 64 10.46 -8.98 -10.34
CA ALA A 64 11.45 -8.63 -9.30
C ALA A 64 10.97 -8.85 -7.84
N GLY A 65 9.76 -9.39 -7.65
CA GLY A 65 9.21 -9.63 -6.32
C GLY A 65 8.94 -8.32 -5.56
N ASN A 66 8.87 -7.20 -6.27
CA ASN A 66 8.40 -5.94 -5.71
C ASN A 66 6.88 -6.02 -5.58
N TYR A 67 6.37 -5.50 -4.48
CA TYR A 67 4.93 -5.43 -4.30
C TYR A 67 4.56 -4.16 -3.56
N VAL A 68 3.31 -3.76 -3.79
CA VAL A 68 2.61 -2.77 -2.98
C VAL A 68 1.37 -3.46 -2.44
N ARG A 69 1.20 -3.45 -1.13
CA ARG A 69 0.07 -4.08 -0.45
C ARG A 69 -0.61 -3.06 0.45
N LEU A 70 -1.93 -3.00 0.39
CA LEU A 70 -2.76 -2.31 1.36
C LEU A 70 -3.58 -3.37 2.10
N ALA A 71 -3.24 -3.62 3.35
CA ALA A 71 -3.96 -4.52 4.23
C ALA A 71 -4.81 -3.71 5.21
N GLU A 72 -6.06 -4.08 5.36
CA GLU A 72 -6.94 -3.60 6.42
C GLU A 72 -7.02 -4.69 7.47
N GLN A 73 -6.77 -4.36 8.72
CA GLN A 73 -6.69 -5.33 9.81
C GLN A 73 -7.26 -4.77 11.10
N GLU A 74 -7.75 -5.66 11.96
CA GLU A 74 -8.15 -5.34 13.32
C GLU A 74 -7.36 -6.18 14.31
N PHE A 75 -6.78 -5.52 15.30
CA PHE A 75 -5.95 -6.19 16.29
C PHE A 75 -6.14 -5.59 17.68
N VAL A 76 -5.69 -6.34 18.67
CA VAL A 76 -5.63 -5.93 20.07
C VAL A 76 -4.16 -5.83 20.43
N GLU A 77 -3.74 -4.70 20.99
CA GLU A 77 -2.35 -4.51 21.41
C GLU A 77 -2.07 -5.29 22.72
N ASP A 78 -0.86 -5.84 22.81
CA ASP A 78 -0.43 -6.62 23.96
C ASP A 78 -0.50 -5.79 25.25
N GLY A 79 -1.26 -6.26 26.22
CA GLY A 79 -1.45 -5.58 27.50
C GLY A 79 -2.65 -4.62 27.54
N THR A 80 -3.37 -4.42 26.44
CA THR A 80 -4.61 -3.63 26.39
C THR A 80 -5.76 -4.43 25.73
N PRO A 81 -6.22 -5.53 26.37
CA PRO A 81 -7.17 -6.47 25.75
C PRO A 81 -8.53 -5.85 25.41
N ASP A 82 -8.88 -4.75 26.08
CA ASP A 82 -10.17 -4.06 25.90
C ASP A 82 -10.14 -3.00 24.78
N THR A 83 -8.99 -2.80 24.13
CA THR A 83 -8.82 -1.81 23.05
C THR A 83 -8.55 -2.52 21.73
N VAL A 84 -9.53 -2.45 20.83
CA VAL A 84 -9.39 -2.96 19.46
C VAL A 84 -8.99 -1.80 18.55
N TRP A 85 -7.88 -1.98 17.85
CA TRP A 85 -7.35 -1.07 16.85
C TRP A 85 -7.80 -1.51 15.46
N HIS A 86 -8.12 -0.53 14.63
CA HIS A 86 -8.32 -0.71 13.21
C HIS A 86 -7.17 -0.02 12.48
N ASP A 87 -6.53 -0.71 11.53
CA ASP A 87 -5.35 -0.21 10.81
C ASP A 87 -5.45 -0.49 9.31
N TRP A 88 -5.17 0.54 8.50
CA TRP A 88 -4.81 0.38 7.10
C TRP A 88 -3.28 0.41 6.97
N THR A 89 -2.68 -0.76 6.81
CA THR A 89 -1.25 -0.93 6.61
C THR A 89 -0.90 -0.87 5.13
N LEU A 90 -0.11 0.12 4.73
CA LEU A 90 0.54 0.15 3.42
C LEU A 90 1.94 -0.45 3.53
N GLU A 91 2.20 -1.49 2.74
CA GLU A 91 3.52 -2.05 2.54
C GLU A 91 4.03 -1.77 1.13
N VAL A 92 5.25 -1.25 1.01
CA VAL A 92 5.97 -1.05 -0.26
C VAL A 92 7.27 -1.83 -0.21
N ARG A 93 7.33 -2.94 -0.96
CA ARG A 93 8.53 -3.76 -1.11
C ARG A 93 9.26 -3.39 -2.40
N ILE A 94 10.50 -2.92 -2.25
CA ILE A 94 11.42 -2.68 -3.37
C ILE A 94 12.71 -3.47 -3.10
N GLY A 95 12.93 -4.51 -3.89
CA GLY A 95 13.96 -5.52 -3.64
C GLY A 95 13.77 -6.17 -2.27
N PRO A 96 14.81 -6.18 -1.41
CA PRO A 96 14.70 -6.77 -0.07
C PRO A 96 14.06 -5.83 0.97
N VAL A 97 13.97 -4.53 0.68
CA VAL A 97 13.54 -3.53 1.66
C VAL A 97 12.03 -3.38 1.65
N LEU A 98 11.43 -3.50 2.83
CA LEU A 98 10.03 -3.19 3.07
C LEU A 98 9.93 -1.84 3.77
N THR A 99 9.07 -0.97 3.24
CA THR A 99 8.67 0.28 3.90
C THR A 99 7.19 0.17 4.24
N THR A 100 6.84 0.42 5.49
CA THR A 100 5.49 0.24 6.02
C THR A 100 4.96 1.53 6.62
N GLY A 101 3.71 1.88 6.31
CA GLY A 101 2.99 2.98 6.92
C GLY A 101 1.64 2.53 7.46
N HIS A 102 1.26 3.04 8.63
CA HIS A 102 0.05 2.68 9.37
C HIS A 102 -0.86 3.89 9.52
N TRP A 103 -2.12 3.72 9.14
CA TRP A 103 -3.20 4.65 9.45
C TRP A 103 -4.10 3.95 10.45
N GLN A 104 -3.73 4.00 11.73
CA GLN A 104 -4.38 3.23 12.78
C GLN A 104 -5.05 4.12 13.83
N PHE A 105 -6.18 3.64 14.36
CA PHE A 105 -6.90 4.26 15.48
C PHE A 105 -7.79 3.21 16.18
N GLU A 106 -8.34 3.55 17.34
CA GLU A 106 -9.27 2.69 18.05
C GLU A 106 -10.60 2.50 17.29
N THR A 107 -11.13 1.29 17.23
CA THR A 107 -12.40 0.97 16.53
C THR A 107 -13.60 1.80 17.01
N ASN A 108 -13.56 2.33 18.23
CA ASN A 108 -14.58 3.22 18.79
C ASN A 108 -14.49 4.68 18.30
N ALA A 109 -13.51 5.00 17.45
CA ALA A 109 -13.28 6.34 16.91
C ALA A 109 -14.47 6.83 16.07
N HIS A 110 -14.56 8.16 15.93
CA HIS A 110 -15.63 8.77 15.16
C HIS A 110 -15.58 8.32 13.68
N PRO A 111 -16.71 8.06 13.00
CA PRO A 111 -16.72 7.58 11.61
C PRO A 111 -15.96 8.47 10.61
N SER A 112 -15.83 9.77 10.90
CA SER A 112 -15.02 10.68 10.05
C SER A 112 -13.52 10.38 10.10
N GLU A 113 -13.02 9.90 11.25
CA GLU A 113 -11.62 9.48 11.39
C GLU A 113 -11.37 8.22 10.56
N TRP A 114 -12.30 7.26 10.61
CA TRP A 114 -12.29 6.09 9.75
C TRP A 114 -12.22 6.46 8.27
N GLU A 115 -13.17 7.29 7.81
CA GLU A 115 -13.24 7.67 6.41
C GLU A 115 -11.98 8.44 5.96
N TRP A 116 -11.45 9.31 6.82
CA TRP A 116 -10.25 10.07 6.51
C TRP A 116 -9.02 9.18 6.34
N ASN A 117 -8.76 8.29 7.30
CA ASN A 117 -7.61 7.39 7.28
C ASN A 117 -7.69 6.39 6.13
N ALA A 118 -8.86 5.76 5.94
CA ALA A 118 -9.08 4.85 4.81
C ALA A 118 -8.80 5.55 3.47
N ARG A 119 -9.23 6.81 3.32
CA ARG A 119 -8.96 7.60 2.10
C ARG A 119 -7.48 7.92 1.92
N GLU A 120 -6.79 8.34 2.97
CA GLU A 120 -5.36 8.67 2.91
C GLU A 120 -4.51 7.43 2.60
N ALA A 121 -4.80 6.29 3.25
CA ALA A 121 -4.12 5.02 2.99
C ALA A 121 -4.36 4.53 1.56
N ARG A 122 -5.60 4.60 1.04
CA ARG A 122 -5.90 4.27 -0.37
C ARG A 122 -5.17 5.19 -1.35
N ARG A 123 -5.11 6.49 -1.08
CA ARG A 123 -4.39 7.45 -1.92
C ARG A 123 -2.88 7.14 -1.94
N ALA A 124 -2.31 6.77 -0.80
CA ALA A 124 -0.93 6.34 -0.69
C ALA A 124 -0.67 5.05 -1.49
N PHE A 125 -1.56 4.05 -1.37
CA PHE A 125 -1.53 2.82 -2.15
C PHE A 125 -1.55 3.08 -3.66
N GLU A 126 -2.52 3.86 -4.15
CA GLU A 126 -2.65 4.20 -5.57
C GLU A 126 -1.37 4.83 -6.14
N ARG A 127 -0.74 5.74 -5.37
CA ARG A 127 0.52 6.40 -5.74
C ARG A 127 1.69 5.42 -5.70
N ALA A 128 1.76 4.57 -4.68
CA ALA A 128 2.81 3.58 -4.53
C ALA A 128 2.80 2.56 -5.67
N CYS A 129 1.62 2.13 -6.14
CA CYS A 129 1.50 1.19 -7.26
C CYS A 129 2.17 1.70 -8.56
N VAL A 130 2.26 3.02 -8.76
CA VAL A 130 2.96 3.60 -9.92
C VAL A 130 4.45 3.27 -9.91
N LEU A 131 5.07 3.13 -8.73
CA LEU A 131 6.49 2.80 -8.59
C LEU A 131 6.86 1.45 -9.20
N ILE A 132 5.89 0.53 -9.25
CA ILE A 132 6.04 -0.80 -9.86
C ILE A 132 5.32 -0.91 -11.21
N GLY A 133 5.05 0.23 -11.85
CA GLY A 133 4.42 0.29 -13.18
C GLY A 133 2.94 -0.12 -13.20
N ARG A 134 2.28 -0.17 -12.04
CA ARG A 134 0.87 -0.53 -11.92
C ARG A 134 0.00 0.72 -11.81
N ARG A 135 -1.24 0.61 -12.30
CA ARG A 135 -2.27 1.66 -12.17
C ARG A 135 -3.47 1.06 -11.48
N VAL A 136 -3.88 1.67 -10.37
CA VAL A 136 -5.07 1.28 -9.60
C VAL A 136 -6.15 2.32 -9.83
N ARG A 137 -7.41 1.89 -9.83
CA ARG A 137 -8.58 2.76 -9.92
C ARG A 137 -9.68 2.23 -9.00
N PRO A 138 -10.46 3.10 -8.35
CA PRO A 138 -11.67 2.69 -7.66
C PRO A 138 -12.62 1.97 -8.63
N ALA A 139 -13.22 0.88 -8.16
CA ALA A 139 -14.24 0.12 -8.87
C ALA A 139 -15.51 0.01 -8.03
N LEU A 140 -16.65 -0.13 -8.69
CA LEU A 140 -17.93 -0.45 -8.03
C LEU A 140 -18.08 -1.98 -7.97
N ALA A 141 -18.45 -2.49 -6.80
CA ALA A 141 -18.80 -3.89 -6.60
C ALA A 141 -20.20 -3.99 -5.97
N VAL A 142 -20.91 -5.07 -6.27
CA VAL A 142 -22.17 -5.40 -5.60
C VAL A 142 -21.84 -6.38 -4.48
N GLU A 143 -22.18 -6.02 -3.25
CA GLU A 143 -22.09 -6.93 -2.12
C GLU A 143 -23.34 -7.81 -2.08
N GLU A 144 -23.14 -9.13 -2.17
CA GLU A 144 -24.24 -10.07 -1.96
C GLU A 144 -24.50 -10.20 -0.45
N PRO A 145 -25.77 -10.16 0.00
CA PRO A 145 -26.09 -10.29 1.41
C PRO A 145 -25.63 -11.66 1.93
N MET A 146 -24.86 -11.65 3.02
CA MET A 146 -24.44 -12.87 3.69
C MET A 146 -25.67 -13.68 4.13
N PRO A 147 -25.70 -15.01 3.88
CA PRO A 147 -26.78 -15.85 4.38
C PRO A 147 -26.87 -15.73 5.90
N ALA A 148 -28.03 -15.30 6.41
CA ALA A 148 -28.26 -15.28 7.85
C ALA A 148 -28.06 -16.69 8.42
N GLU A 149 -27.28 -16.81 9.50
CA GLU A 149 -27.10 -18.10 10.18
C GLU A 149 -28.48 -18.68 10.54
N PRO A 150 -28.74 -19.96 10.24
CA PRO A 150 -30.02 -20.58 10.57
C PRO A 150 -30.18 -20.61 12.09
N VAL A 151 -31.21 -19.91 12.58
CA VAL A 151 -31.59 -19.94 14.00
C VAL A 151 -31.71 -21.39 14.47
N PRO A 152 -31.00 -21.81 15.53
CA PRO A 152 -31.05 -23.19 16.01
C PRO A 152 -32.49 -23.57 16.33
N ARG A 153 -33.07 -24.51 15.57
CA ARG A 153 -34.36 -25.09 15.89
C ARG A 153 -34.18 -25.98 17.12
N ALA A 154 -34.65 -25.53 18.27
CA ALA A 154 -34.74 -26.35 19.46
C ALA A 154 -35.66 -27.56 19.17
N SER A 155 -35.10 -28.75 18.99
CA SER A 155 -35.89 -29.98 19.01
C SER A 155 -36.22 -30.32 20.45
N ARG A 156 -37.50 -30.24 20.82
CA ARG A 156 -37.98 -30.87 22.05
C ARG A 156 -38.05 -32.37 21.81
N HIS A 157 -37.30 -33.13 22.62
CA HIS A 157 -37.43 -34.58 22.75
C HIS A 157 -38.73 -34.97 23.46
#